data_AF-A0A8H8WSD1-F1
#
_entry.id   AF-A0A8H8WSD1-F1
#
_cell.length_a   1.000
_cell.length_b   1.000
_cell.length_c   1.000
_cell.angle_alpha   90.00
_cell.angle_beta   90.00
_cell.angle_gamma   90.00
#
_symmetry.space_group_name_H-M   'P 1'
#
loop_
_entity.id
_entity.type
_entity.pdbx_description
1 polymer ?
#
loop_
_entity_poly.entity_id
_entity_poly.type
_entity_poly.pdbx_seq_one_letter_code
_entity_poly.pdbx_strand_id
1 'polypeptide(L)'
;MSKQAASRTSDDGKTDHGKTDHEETGHEETGHEETWQAFREAVNMSPGELEKWLDSEESRSVGWSDGAKKESAKGGESVGHHQGRRIVEIKHTKKADLTDDDYADMRKVAAYVKRHLAQGGPKEDAETSRWRYSLMNWGHDPLKD
;
A
#
# COMPACT_ATOMS: atom_id res chain seq x y z
N MET A 1 -13.06 -18.01 -75.30
CA MET A 1 -11.77 -17.68 -74.64
C MET A 1 -11.87 -18.30 -73.25
N SER A 2 -11.23 -19.44 -72.97
CA SER A 2 -9.79 -19.58 -72.62
C SER A 2 -9.46 -18.89 -71.29
N LYS A 3 -8.82 -19.52 -70.29
CA LYS A 3 -8.24 -20.88 -70.14
C LYS A 3 -7.85 -21.11 -68.66
N GLN A 4 -7.87 -22.37 -68.19
CA GLN A 4 -7.00 -22.99 -67.13
C GLN A 4 -7.01 -22.39 -65.69
N ALA A 5 -7.15 -23.17 -64.60
CA ALA A 5 -6.30 -24.24 -64.03
C ALA A 5 -4.94 -23.70 -63.50
N ALA A 6 -4.35 -24.15 -62.38
CA ALA A 6 -4.70 -25.22 -61.41
C ALA A 6 -4.74 -24.62 -59.95
N SER A 7 -4.44 -25.26 -58.81
CA SER A 7 -3.86 -26.56 -58.43
C SER A 7 -4.29 -27.00 -57.00
N ARG A 8 -3.54 -27.88 -56.32
CA ARG A 8 -3.70 -28.34 -54.93
C ARG A 8 -2.51 -27.92 -54.05
N THR A 9 -2.73 -27.80 -52.74
CA THR A 9 -1.83 -28.39 -51.73
C THR A 9 -2.62 -28.71 -50.46
N SER A 10 -2.42 -29.90 -49.90
CA SER A 10 -2.75 -30.22 -48.52
C SER A 10 -1.57 -29.82 -47.63
N ASP A 11 -1.79 -29.57 -46.34
CA ASP A 11 -0.83 -29.98 -45.32
C ASP A 11 -1.54 -30.16 -43.96
N ASP A 12 -0.97 -31.02 -43.12
CA ASP A 12 -1.46 -31.38 -41.80
C ASP A 12 -1.06 -30.34 -40.74
N GLY A 13 -1.81 -30.23 -39.63
CA GLY A 13 -1.53 -29.18 -38.65
C GLY A 13 -2.41 -29.15 -37.41
N LYS A 14 -2.76 -30.31 -36.85
CA LYS A 14 -3.47 -30.35 -35.56
C LYS A 14 -2.51 -30.05 -34.40
N THR A 15 -2.32 -28.77 -34.09
CA THR A 15 -1.62 -28.33 -32.88
C THR A 15 -2.54 -28.41 -31.67
N ASP A 16 -2.48 -29.58 -31.02
CA ASP A 16 -2.83 -29.72 -29.60
C ASP A 16 -2.03 -28.68 -28.81
N HIS A 17 -2.70 -27.63 -28.35
CA HIS A 17 -2.09 -26.65 -27.46
C HIS A 17 -2.10 -27.26 -26.07
N GLY A 18 -0.98 -27.91 -25.75
CA GLY A 18 -0.78 -28.59 -24.49
C GLY A 18 -1.05 -27.68 -23.29
N LYS A 19 -1.42 -28.32 -22.18
CA LYS A 19 -1.64 -27.66 -20.90
C LYS A 19 -0.47 -26.71 -20.57
N THR A 20 -0.79 -25.44 -20.42
CA THR A 20 0.04 -24.51 -19.68
C THR A 20 -0.10 -24.84 -18.20
N ASP A 21 0.90 -25.50 -17.62
CA ASP A 21 1.06 -25.52 -16.18
C ASP A 21 1.38 -24.07 -15.73
N HIS A 22 0.50 -23.49 -14.91
CA HIS A 22 0.54 -22.06 -14.55
C HIS A 22 1.58 -21.83 -13.45
N GLU A 23 2.83 -21.57 -13.83
CA GLU A 23 3.91 -21.18 -12.90
C GLU A 23 3.80 -19.68 -12.54
N GLU A 24 2.71 -19.33 -11.85
CA GLU A 24 2.38 -17.93 -11.50
C GLU A 24 3.03 -17.46 -10.18
N THR A 25 3.46 -18.42 -9.34
CA THR A 25 3.95 -18.19 -7.98
C THR A 25 5.25 -17.37 -7.87
N GLY A 26 6.03 -17.28 -8.95
CA GLY A 26 7.30 -16.54 -8.94
C GLY A 26 7.15 -15.02 -8.98
N HIS A 27 6.04 -14.51 -9.54
CA HIS A 27 5.84 -13.07 -9.75
C HIS A 27 5.18 -12.36 -8.56
N GLU A 28 4.41 -13.09 -7.75
CA GLU A 28 3.76 -12.57 -6.54
C GLU A 28 4.73 -12.54 -5.35
N GLU A 29 5.49 -13.62 -5.11
CA GLU A 29 6.50 -13.70 -4.05
C GLU A 29 7.58 -12.60 -4.15
N THR A 30 8.04 -12.31 -5.37
CA THR A 30 8.99 -11.21 -5.61
C THR A 30 8.37 -9.85 -5.32
N GLY A 31 7.11 -9.62 -5.72
CA GLY A 31 6.34 -8.42 -5.38
C GLY A 31 6.06 -8.27 -3.87
N HIS A 32 5.91 -9.38 -3.14
CA HIS A 32 5.74 -9.40 -1.69
C HIS A 32 7.04 -9.06 -0.93
N GLU A 33 8.19 -9.54 -1.39
CA GLU A 33 9.48 -9.13 -0.81
C GLU A 33 9.73 -7.62 -1.01
N GLU A 34 9.57 -7.10 -2.23
CA GLU A 34 9.71 -5.67 -2.53
C GLU A 34 8.75 -4.81 -1.69
N THR A 35 7.49 -5.24 -1.59
CA THR A 35 6.47 -4.60 -0.75
C THR A 35 6.89 -4.56 0.72
N TRP A 36 7.39 -5.68 1.25
CA TRP A 36 7.82 -5.81 2.64
C TRP A 36 8.99 -4.89 2.97
N GLN A 37 9.99 -4.80 2.09
CA GLN A 37 11.13 -3.89 2.30
C GLN A 37 10.68 -2.43 2.24
N ALA A 38 9.92 -2.04 1.21
CA ALA A 38 9.40 -0.67 1.09
C ALA A 38 8.52 -0.24 2.28
N PHE A 39 7.74 -1.16 2.84
CA PHE A 39 6.97 -0.91 4.07
C PHE A 39 7.86 -0.73 5.30
N ARG A 40 8.90 -1.55 5.45
CA ARG A 40 9.85 -1.45 6.57
C ARG A 40 10.70 -0.18 6.51
N GLU A 41 11.04 0.30 5.33
CA GLU A 41 11.70 1.60 5.12
C GLU A 41 10.74 2.76 5.43
N ALA A 42 9.46 2.64 5.05
CA ALA A 42 8.46 3.69 5.27
C ALA A 42 8.03 3.81 6.75
N VAL A 43 7.90 2.72 7.50
CA VAL A 43 7.28 2.74 8.84
C VAL A 43 8.32 2.65 9.96
N ASN A 44 8.88 3.81 10.32
CA ASN A 44 9.94 3.94 11.34
C ASN A 44 9.44 3.94 12.80
N MET A 45 8.14 4.14 13.07
CA MET A 45 7.57 4.03 14.41
C MET A 45 7.39 2.56 14.83
N SER A 46 7.72 2.21 16.07
CA SER A 46 7.39 0.90 16.65
C SER A 46 5.88 0.78 16.94
N PRO A 47 5.33 -0.44 17.14
CA PRO A 47 3.89 -0.61 17.39
C PRO A 47 3.41 0.21 18.60
N GLY A 48 4.08 0.11 19.75
CA GLY A 48 3.71 0.85 20.96
C GLY A 48 3.87 2.37 20.86
N GLU A 49 4.79 2.88 20.04
CA GLU A 49 4.86 4.32 19.73
C GLU A 49 3.66 4.77 18.89
N LEU A 50 3.25 3.95 17.92
CA LEU A 50 2.11 4.23 17.04
C LEU A 50 0.78 4.09 17.77
N GLU A 51 0.58 3.06 18.60
CA GLU A 51 -0.58 2.92 19.48
C GLU A 51 -0.75 4.14 20.37
N LYS A 52 0.30 4.52 21.11
CA LYS A 52 0.30 5.71 21.98
C LYS A 52 0.01 7.00 21.20
N TRP A 53 0.50 7.10 19.96
CA TRP A 53 0.21 8.23 19.08
C TRP A 53 -1.26 8.28 18.66
N LEU A 54 -1.85 7.15 18.24
CA LEU A 54 -3.25 7.05 17.83
C LEU A 54 -4.23 7.33 18.99
N ASP A 55 -3.79 7.11 20.23
CA ASP A 55 -4.58 7.45 21.41
C ASP A 55 -4.70 8.97 21.70
N SER A 56 -3.94 9.81 20.99
CA SER A 56 -3.92 11.28 21.17
C SER A 56 -5.11 12.01 20.53
N GLU A 57 -5.35 13.26 20.94
CA GLU A 57 -6.33 14.13 20.26
C GLU A 57 -5.76 14.66 18.93
N GLU A 58 -4.45 14.91 18.90
CA GLU A 58 -3.69 15.38 17.76
C GLU A 58 -3.82 14.44 16.57
N SER A 59 -3.64 13.13 16.79
CA SER A 59 -3.81 12.07 15.78
C SER A 59 -5.23 12.05 15.21
N ARG A 60 -6.25 12.20 16.07
CA ARG A 60 -7.67 12.22 15.69
C ARG A 60 -8.07 13.51 14.94
N SER A 61 -7.33 14.60 15.14
CA SER A 61 -7.58 15.92 14.50
C SER A 61 -7.10 16.02 13.04
N VAL A 62 -6.34 15.04 12.54
CA VAL A 62 -5.69 15.06 11.22
C VAL A 62 -6.17 13.95 10.28
N GLY A 63 -5.83 14.09 8.99
CA GLY A 63 -6.30 13.22 7.91
C GLY A 63 -7.59 13.70 7.24
N TRP A 64 -8.10 12.87 6.33
CA TRP A 64 -9.35 13.03 5.60
C TRP A 64 -10.35 11.96 6.08
N SER A 65 -11.59 12.37 6.32
CA SER A 65 -12.75 11.54 6.64
C SER A 65 -13.84 11.79 5.58
N ASP A 66 -14.69 10.80 5.32
CA ASP A 66 -15.60 10.79 4.16
C ASP A 66 -16.77 11.78 4.32
N GLY A 67 -16.53 13.05 4.00
CA GLY A 67 -17.52 14.14 4.01
C GLY A 67 -18.02 14.62 5.39
N ALA A 68 -17.78 13.86 6.47
CA ALA A 68 -18.16 14.25 7.82
C ALA A 68 -17.41 15.50 8.28
N LYS A 69 -18.15 16.60 8.55
CA LYS A 69 -17.60 17.88 8.99
C LYS A 69 -16.75 17.72 10.26
N LYS A 70 -15.56 18.34 10.26
CA LYS A 70 -14.61 18.41 11.40
C LYS A 70 -15.22 18.92 12.72
N GLU A 71 -16.36 19.60 12.65
CA GLU A 71 -17.04 20.23 13.79
C GLU A 71 -18.18 19.37 14.37
N SER A 72 -18.44 18.18 13.81
CA SER A 72 -19.40 17.27 14.41
C SER A 72 -18.77 16.47 15.55
N ALA A 73 -19.43 16.42 16.71
CA ALA A 73 -19.00 15.63 17.88
C ALA A 73 -19.04 14.10 17.67
N LYS A 74 -19.33 13.65 16.45
CA LYS A 74 -19.22 12.28 15.94
C LYS A 74 -18.54 12.26 14.56
N GLY A 75 -17.57 13.14 14.35
CA GLY A 75 -16.75 13.16 13.14
C GLY A 75 -16.15 11.78 12.92
N GLY A 76 -16.43 11.18 11.76
CA GLY A 76 -15.93 9.84 11.44
C GLY A 76 -14.41 9.79 11.46
N GLU A 77 -13.87 8.63 11.81
CA GLU A 77 -12.43 8.37 11.80
C GLU A 77 -11.79 8.78 10.46
N SER A 78 -10.59 9.35 10.52
CA SER A 78 -9.83 9.68 9.32
C SER A 78 -9.14 8.44 8.74
N VAL A 79 -9.04 8.37 7.41
CA VAL A 79 -8.38 7.25 6.69
C VAL A 79 -6.96 7.00 7.20
N GLY A 80 -6.25 8.06 7.60
CA GLY A 80 -4.92 7.93 8.20
C GLY A 80 -4.95 7.28 9.58
N HIS A 81 -5.84 7.72 10.47
CA HIS A 81 -5.96 7.13 11.81
C HIS A 81 -6.39 5.65 11.74
N HIS A 82 -7.31 5.31 10.83
CA HIS A 82 -7.68 3.93 10.53
C HIS A 82 -6.46 3.13 10.05
N GLN A 83 -5.68 3.67 9.12
CA GLN A 83 -4.49 2.98 8.61
C GLN A 83 -3.42 2.78 9.68
N GLY A 84 -3.28 3.71 10.62
CA GLY A 84 -2.39 3.55 11.77
C GLY A 84 -2.70 2.28 12.57
N ARG A 85 -3.97 1.98 12.84
CA ARG A 85 -4.34 0.71 13.50
C ARG A 85 -3.99 -0.51 12.66
N ARG A 86 -4.26 -0.48 11.34
CA ARG A 86 -3.87 -1.60 10.45
C ARG A 86 -2.35 -1.79 10.37
N ILE A 87 -1.57 -0.72 10.47
CA ILE A 87 -0.10 -0.81 10.59
C ILE A 87 0.30 -1.47 11.91
N VAL A 88 -0.35 -1.16 13.04
CA VAL A 88 -0.12 -1.85 14.32
C VAL A 88 -0.41 -3.34 14.19
N GLU A 89 -1.59 -3.72 13.66
CA GLU A 89 -1.98 -5.11 13.38
C GLU A 89 -0.90 -5.83 12.55
N ILE A 90 -0.54 -5.26 11.39
CA ILE A 90 0.50 -5.79 10.49
C ILE A 90 1.85 -5.98 11.19
N LYS A 91 2.27 -5.05 12.06
CA LYS A 91 3.55 -5.14 12.79
C LYS A 91 3.53 -6.14 13.95
N HIS A 92 2.36 -6.61 14.37
CA HIS A 92 2.20 -7.73 15.32
C HIS A 92 2.07 -9.10 14.63
N THR A 93 1.65 -9.13 13.36
CA THR A 93 1.62 -10.35 12.53
C THR A 93 3.03 -10.78 12.12
N LYS A 94 3.32 -12.09 12.14
CA LYS A 94 4.60 -12.61 11.62
C LYS A 94 4.58 -12.57 10.10
N LYS A 95 5.72 -12.35 9.44
CA LYS A 95 5.80 -12.28 7.97
C LYS A 95 5.18 -13.50 7.26
N ALA A 96 5.33 -14.70 7.82
CA ALA A 96 4.77 -15.94 7.28
C ALA A 96 3.24 -16.10 7.49
N ASP A 97 2.65 -15.26 8.33
CA ASP A 97 1.21 -15.24 8.65
C ASP A 97 0.48 -14.07 7.93
N LEU A 98 1.18 -13.31 7.06
CA LEU A 98 0.62 -12.18 6.30
C LEU A 98 -0.20 -12.62 5.09
N THR A 99 -1.23 -11.85 4.77
CA THR A 99 -2.12 -12.06 3.63
C THR A 99 -1.85 -11.08 2.48
N ASP A 100 -2.37 -11.36 1.29
CA ASP A 100 -2.26 -10.47 0.11
C ASP A 100 -2.88 -9.08 0.37
N ASP A 101 -3.93 -9.03 1.20
CA ASP A 101 -4.55 -7.78 1.68
C ASP A 101 -3.60 -6.98 2.58
N ASP A 102 -2.81 -7.65 3.44
CA ASP A 102 -1.78 -6.98 4.24
C ASP A 102 -0.68 -6.40 3.34
N TYR A 103 -0.25 -7.15 2.33
CA TYR A 103 0.69 -6.65 1.32
C TYR A 103 0.08 -5.49 0.50
N ALA A 104 -1.23 -5.51 0.22
CA ALA A 104 -1.91 -4.38 -0.44
C ALA A 104 -1.92 -3.11 0.43
N ASP A 105 -2.20 -3.24 1.73
CA ASP A 105 -2.10 -2.13 2.69
C ASP A 105 -0.65 -1.66 2.89
N MET A 106 0.34 -2.56 2.90
CA MET A 106 1.76 -2.20 2.92
C MET A 106 2.16 -1.32 1.73
N ARG A 107 1.78 -1.72 0.50
CA ARG A 107 2.03 -0.92 -0.72
C ARG A 107 1.42 0.47 -0.63
N LYS A 108 0.19 0.56 -0.16
CA LYS A 108 -0.56 1.81 0.06
C LYS A 108 0.13 2.70 1.10
N VAL A 109 0.63 2.13 2.20
CA VAL A 109 1.38 2.86 3.24
C VAL A 109 2.69 3.40 2.71
N ALA A 110 3.53 2.56 2.10
CA ALA A 110 4.81 2.98 1.53
C ALA A 110 4.64 4.09 0.47
N ALA A 111 3.66 3.95 -0.42
CA ALA A 111 3.33 4.95 -1.44
C ALA A 111 2.80 6.28 -0.84
N TYR A 112 2.04 6.22 0.26
CA TYR A 112 1.58 7.41 0.96
C TYR A 112 2.73 8.17 1.62
N VAL A 113 3.53 7.48 2.44
CA VAL A 113 4.66 8.06 3.18
C VAL A 113 5.66 8.69 2.22
N LYS A 114 6.11 7.96 1.20
CA LYS A 114 7.03 8.45 0.17
C LYS A 114 6.55 9.74 -0.51
N ARG A 115 5.26 9.81 -0.85
CA ARG A 115 4.66 11.00 -1.48
C ARG A 115 4.53 12.18 -0.51
N HIS A 116 4.12 11.95 0.74
CA HIS A 116 3.97 13.03 1.73
C HIS A 116 5.31 13.60 2.22
N LEU A 117 6.36 12.77 2.29
CA LEU A 117 7.72 13.24 2.51
C LEU A 117 8.21 14.11 1.33
N ALA A 118 8.01 13.65 0.09
CA ALA A 118 8.42 14.38 -1.11
C ALA A 118 7.68 15.72 -1.32
N GLN A 119 6.50 15.90 -0.71
CA GLN A 119 5.78 17.19 -0.69
C GLN A 119 6.44 18.23 0.23
N GLY A 120 7.25 17.79 1.20
CA GLY A 120 7.92 18.64 2.17
C GLY A 120 7.03 19.09 3.33
N GLY A 121 7.59 19.08 4.54
CA GLY A 121 6.98 19.70 5.71
C GLY A 121 7.14 21.22 5.72
N PRO A 122 6.45 21.94 6.64
CA PRO A 122 6.75 23.34 6.88
C PRO A 122 8.18 23.50 7.44
N LYS A 123 8.83 24.62 7.12
CA LYS A 123 10.21 24.91 7.55
C LYS A 123 10.31 25.28 9.03
N GLU A 124 9.21 25.77 9.59
CA GLU A 124 9.05 26.16 10.99
C GLU A 124 7.86 25.34 11.55
N ASP A 125 7.84 25.12 12.86
CA ASP A 125 6.78 24.38 13.58
C ASP A 125 6.50 22.95 13.03
N ALA A 126 7.50 22.30 12.44
CA ALA A 126 7.38 20.93 11.91
C ALA A 126 6.90 19.93 12.98
N GLU A 127 7.34 20.09 14.23
CA GLU A 127 7.01 19.25 15.39
C GLU A 127 5.50 19.15 15.68
N THR A 128 4.76 20.25 15.49
CA THR A 128 3.31 20.33 15.76
C THR A 128 2.49 20.48 14.47
N SER A 129 3.13 20.25 13.33
CA SER A 129 2.50 20.42 12.02
C SER A 129 1.49 19.32 11.71
N ARG A 130 0.40 19.70 11.03
CA ARG A 130 -0.55 18.74 10.45
C ARG A 130 0.12 17.77 9.46
N TRP A 131 1.26 18.15 8.87
CA TRP A 131 2.06 17.29 8.01
C TRP A 131 2.71 16.14 8.79
N ARG A 132 3.45 16.45 9.86
CA ARG A 132 4.06 15.45 10.74
C ARG A 132 3.00 14.55 11.34
N TYR A 133 1.95 15.12 11.92
CA TYR A 133 0.85 14.35 12.53
C TYR A 133 0.17 13.41 11.52
N SER A 134 0.01 13.83 10.26
CA SER A 134 -0.54 12.97 9.21
C SER A 134 0.43 11.86 8.79
N LEU A 135 1.74 12.10 8.79
CA LEU A 135 2.73 11.04 8.58
C LEU A 135 2.77 10.04 9.76
N MET A 136 2.67 10.53 11.00
CA MET A 136 2.66 9.68 12.20
C MET A 136 1.42 8.79 12.27
N ASN A 137 0.26 9.25 11.79
CA ASN A 137 -0.92 8.37 11.60
C ASN A 137 -0.65 7.22 10.62
N TRP A 138 0.31 7.37 9.71
CA TRP A 138 0.78 6.34 8.78
C TRP A 138 2.08 5.66 9.25
N GLY A 139 2.38 5.75 10.55
CA GLY A 139 3.50 5.06 11.21
C GLY A 139 4.89 5.59 10.87
N HIS A 140 4.98 6.79 10.29
CA HIS A 140 6.23 7.48 10.00
C HIS A 140 6.34 8.78 10.80
N ASP A 141 7.31 8.89 11.70
CA ASP A 141 7.69 10.18 12.28
C ASP A 141 8.88 10.76 11.50
N PRO A 142 8.70 11.84 10.71
CA PRO A 142 9.78 12.45 9.93
C PRO A 142 10.82 13.18 10.78
N LEU A 143 10.63 13.28 12.10
CA LEU A 143 11.59 13.84 13.05
C LEU A 143 12.27 12.76 13.92
N LYS A 144 12.14 11.49 13.54
CA LYS A 144 12.77 10.34 14.22
C LYS A 144 13.99 9.89 13.41
N ASP A 145 15.13 9.81 14.10
CA ASP A 145 16.40 9.26 13.59
C ASP A 145 16.36 7.73 13.35
#